data_AF-A0A2E6AKY1-F1
#
_entry.id   AF-A0A2E6AKY1-F1
#
_cell.length_a   1.000
_cell.length_b   1.000
_cell.length_c   1.000
_cell.angle_alpha   90.00
_cell.angle_beta   90.00
_cell.angle_gamma   90.00
#
_symmetry.space_group_name_H-M   'P 1'
#
loop_
_entity.id
_entity.type
_entity.pdbx_description
1 polymer ?
#
loop_
_entity_poly.entity_id
_entity_poly.type
_entity_poly.pdbx_seq_one_letter_code
_entity_poly.pdbx_strand_id
1 'polypeptide(L)' 'MAELGVNIDHVATVRQARKTNEPDPVWAAALAELG' A
#
# COMPACT_ATOMS: atom_id res chain seq x y z
N MET A 1 7.74 -15.58 -17.92
CA MET A 1 7.25 -15.89 -16.55
C MET A 1 6.22 -14.82 -16.22
N ALA A 2 5.11 -15.15 -15.55
CA ALA A 2 4.15 -14.13 -15.15
C ALA A 2 4.63 -13.45 -13.86
N GLU A 3 4.48 -12.13 -13.77
CA GLU A 3 4.80 -11.33 -12.60
C GLU A 3 3.51 -10.93 -11.87
N LEU A 4 3.58 -10.69 -10.56
CA LEU A 4 2.47 -10.21 -9.75
C LEU A 4 2.66 -8.71 -9.50
N GLY A 5 1.66 -7.90 -9.88
CA GLY A 5 1.58 -6.50 -9.46
C GLY A 5 0.60 -6.33 -8.30
N VAL A 6 1.03 -5.67 -7.22
CA VAL A 6 0.19 -5.37 -6.05
C VAL A 6 -0.29 -3.91 -6.14
N ASN A 7 -1.59 -3.71 -6.30
CA ASN A 7 -2.19 -2.36 -6.23
C ASN A 7 -2.42 -1.98 -4.75
N ILE A 8 -1.84 -0.84 -4.32
CA ILE A 8 -1.89 -0.32 -2.95
C ILE A 8 -2.84 0.87 -2.75
N ASP A 9 -3.72 1.19 -3.71
CA ASP A 9 -4.66 2.33 -3.66
C ASP A 9 -5.59 2.27 -2.43
N HIS A 10 -5.95 1.07 -1.97
CA HIS A 10 -6.80 0.90 -0.79
C HIS A 10 -6.08 1.21 0.53
N VAL A 11 -4.74 1.09 0.57
CA VAL A 11 -3.96 1.58 1.72
C VAL A 11 -4.12 3.09 1.84
N ALA A 12 -3.96 3.81 0.72
CA ALA A 12 -4.18 5.25 0.67
C ALA A 12 -5.63 5.64 1.01
N THR A 13 -6.60 4.84 0.58
CA THR A 13 -8.03 5.04 0.89
C THR A 13 -8.28 5.04 2.41
N VAL A 14 -7.74 4.05 3.14
CA VAL A 14 -7.86 3.97 4.61
C VAL A 14 -7.18 5.15 5.28
N ARG A 15 -5.97 5.52 4.84
CA ARG A 15 -5.23 6.69 5.36
C ARG A 15 -6.06 7.97 5.23
N GLN A 16 -6.59 8.23 4.04
CA GLN A 16 -7.38 9.42 3.72
C GLN A 16 -8.67 9.48 4.56
N ALA A 17 -9.37 8.36 4.73
CA ALA A 17 -10.57 8.28 5.56
C ALA A 17 -10.31 8.69 7.02
N ARG A 18 -9.13 8.34 7.55
CA ARG A 18 -8.74 8.63 8.94
C ARG A 18 -8.12 10.02 9.12
N LYS A 19 -7.72 10.69 8.02
CA LYS A 19 -6.99 11.97 8.05
C LYS A 19 -5.73 11.90 8.93
N THR A 20 -5.00 10.79 8.83
CA THR A 20 -3.72 10.60 9.52
C THR A 20 -2.64 10.26 8.49
N ASN A 21 -1.41 10.04 8.96
CA ASN A 21 -0.32 9.57 8.11
C ASN A 21 -0.34 8.04 7.94
N GLU A 22 -1.18 7.31 8.67
CA GLU A 22 -1.17 5.85 8.73
C GLU A 22 -2.50 5.23 8.27
N PRO A 23 -2.46 4.15 7.46
CA PRO A 23 -1.26 3.44 6.99
C PRO A 23 -0.51 4.19 5.89
N ASP A 24 0.82 4.13 5.89
CA ASP A 24 1.65 4.69 4.81
C ASP A 24 1.69 3.78 3.56
N PRO A 25 1.20 4.23 2.39
CA PRO A 25 1.31 3.48 1.13
C PRO A 25 2.76 3.20 0.71
N VAL A 26 3.74 4.04 1.08
CA VAL A 26 5.15 3.77 0.75
C VAL A 26 5.64 2.54 1.48
N TRP A 27 5.28 2.41 2.76
CA TRP A 27 5.61 1.23 3.55
C TRP A 27 4.88 -0.02 3.02
N ALA A 28 3.62 0.11 2.60
CA ALA A 28 2.89 -0.99 1.98
C ALA A 28 3.53 -1.48 0.66
N ALA A 29 4.06 -0.57 -0.16
CA ALA A 29 4.82 -0.94 -1.35
C ALA A 29 6.07 -1.76 -1.00
N ALA A 30 6.82 -1.32 0.02
CA ALA A 30 8.01 -2.06 0.48
C ALA A 30 7.65 -3.48 0.95
N LEU A 31 6.55 -3.64 1.69
CA LEU A 31 6.07 -4.95 2.13
C LEU A 31 5.64 -5.85 0.96
N ALA A 32 4.99 -5.28 -0.06
CA ALA A 32 4.58 -6.02 -1.25
C ALA A 32 5.77 -6.61 -2.04
N GLU A 33 6.90 -5.90 -2.08
CA GLU A 33 8.13 -6.38 -2.73
C GLU A 33 8.90 -7.41 -1.88
N LEU A 34 8.79 -7.34 -0.55
CA LEU A 34 9.51 -8.25 0.36
C LEU A 34 8.87 -9.64 0.46
N GLY A 35 7.54 -9.73 0.31
CA GLY A 35 6.77 -10.98 0.46
C GLY A 35 6.40 -11.29 1.91
#